data_AF-A0A1X2GLV9-F1
#
_entry.id   AF-A0A1X2GLV9-F1
#
_cell.length_a   1.000
_cell.length_b   1.000
_cell.length_c   1.000
_cell.angle_alpha   90.00
_cell.angle_beta   90.00
_cell.angle_gamma   90.00
#
_symmetry.space_group_name_H-M   'P 1'
#
loop_
_entity.id
_entity.type
_entity.pdbx_description
1 polymer ?
#
loop_
_entity_poly.entity_id
_entity_poly.type
_entity_poly.pdbx_seq_one_letter_code
_entity_poly.pdbx_strand_id
1 'polypeptide(L)'
;MEQQIAHMHEQLVGIAKKCSETSHARYTADDVRKLQNKLHNVDEKYQSTILQDKQMDPYEIPGEAQLSNELNVIHDAISTMLNNIE
;
A
#
# COMPACT_ATOMS: atom_id res chain seq x y z
N MET A 1 -15.77 -2.97 10.12
CA MET A 1 -14.45 -3.43 9.62
C MET A 1 -14.36 -3.28 8.10
N GLU A 2 -15.38 -3.72 7.36
CA GLU A 2 -15.48 -3.56 5.90
C GLU A 2 -15.22 -2.14 5.39
N GLN A 3 -15.73 -1.11 6.09
CA GLN A 3 -15.47 0.29 5.71
C GLN A 3 -14.01 0.72 5.86
N GLN A 4 -13.27 0.17 6.84
CA GLN A 4 -11.84 0.47 7.01
C GLN A 4 -11.02 -0.22 5.92
N ILE A 5 -11.33 -1.48 5.62
CA ILE A 5 -10.71 -2.25 4.54
C ILE A 5 -10.99 -1.58 3.19
N ALA A 6 -12.23 -1.19 2.91
CA ALA A 6 -12.57 -0.44 1.70
C ALA A 6 -11.82 0.89 1.58
N HIS A 7 -11.70 1.65 2.67
CA HIS A 7 -10.97 2.91 2.68
C HIS A 7 -9.45 2.73 2.52
N MET A 8 -8.87 1.65 3.06
CA MET A 8 -7.46 1.32 2.80
C MET A 8 -7.27 0.85 1.35
N HIS A 9 -8.19 0.03 0.83
CA HIS A 9 -8.20 -0.40 -0.56
C HIS A 9 -8.24 0.79 -1.54
N GLU A 10 -9.14 1.77 -1.33
CA GLU A 10 -9.17 2.98 -2.16
C GLU A 10 -7.84 3.76 -2.10
N GLN A 11 -7.21 3.83 -0.93
CA GLN A 11 -5.89 4.45 -0.80
C GLN A 11 -4.81 3.68 -1.56
N LEU A 12 -4.81 2.35 -1.48
CA LEU A 12 -3.88 1.49 -2.22
C LEU A 12 -4.06 1.63 -3.73
N VAL A 13 -5.29 1.58 -4.23
CA VAL A 13 -5.61 1.81 -5.65
C VAL A 13 -5.13 3.21 -6.08
N GLY A 14 -5.34 4.22 -5.23
CA GLY A 14 -4.84 5.57 -5.47
C GLY A 14 -3.31 5.65 -5.55
N ILE A 15 -2.59 4.95 -4.67
CA ILE A 15 -1.13 4.88 -4.67
C ILE A 15 -0.63 4.09 -5.89
N ALA A 16 -1.25 2.95 -6.22
CA ALA A 16 -0.90 2.13 -7.37
C ALA A 16 -1.06 2.91 -8.68
N LYS A 17 -2.18 3.62 -8.84
CA LYS A 17 -2.41 4.51 -9.98
C LYS A 17 -1.34 5.59 -10.05
N LYS A 18 -1.01 6.21 -8.91
CA LYS A 18 0.01 7.24 -8.85
C LYS A 18 1.42 6.71 -9.13
N CYS A 19 1.74 5.50 -8.69
CA CYS A 19 3.00 4.83 -9.04
C CYS A 19 3.07 4.61 -10.55
N SER A 20 1.99 4.12 -11.18
CA SER A 20 1.92 3.96 -12.63
C SER A 20 2.04 5.30 -13.38
N GLU A 21 1.34 6.34 -12.95
CA GLU A 21 1.45 7.68 -13.55
C GLU A 21 2.87 8.24 -13.40
N THR A 22 3.47 8.10 -12.22
CA THR A 22 4.83 8.56 -11.93
C THR A 22 5.86 7.75 -12.73
N SER A 23 5.69 6.43 -12.88
CA SER A 23 6.61 5.58 -13.65
C SER A 23 6.63 5.88 -15.15
N HIS A 24 5.52 6.40 -15.70
CA HIS A 24 5.43 6.82 -17.10
C HIS A 24 5.99 8.24 -17.35
N ALA A 25 6.26 9.02 -16.30
CA ALA A 25 6.81 10.37 -16.38
C ALA A 25 8.31 10.38 -16.03
N ARG A 26 8.99 11.53 -16.16
CA ARG A 26 10.29 11.72 -15.50
C ARG A 26 10.04 11.88 -14.00
N TYR A 27 10.36 10.86 -13.22
CA TYR A 27 10.25 10.86 -11.77
C TYR A 27 11.61 10.97 -11.09
N THR A 28 11.62 11.50 -9.88
CA THR A 28 12.82 11.64 -9.06
C THR A 28 12.78 10.71 -7.85
N ALA A 29 13.92 10.49 -7.21
CA ALA A 29 13.99 9.75 -5.96
C ALA A 29 13.08 10.35 -4.86
N ASP A 30 12.84 11.67 -4.89
CA ASP A 30 11.92 12.34 -3.97
C ASP A 30 10.45 11.94 -4.22
N ASP A 31 10.04 11.80 -5.48
CA ASP A 31 8.70 11.34 -5.84
C ASP A 31 8.46 9.90 -5.38
N VAL A 32 9.46 9.03 -5.54
CA VAL A 32 9.35 7.64 -5.09
C VAL A 32 9.37 7.54 -3.57
N ARG A 33 10.16 8.37 -2.86
CA ARG A 33 10.07 8.48 -1.39
C ARG A 33 8.70 8.96 -0.92
N LYS A 34 8.05 9.88 -1.63
CA LYS A 34 6.68 10.33 -1.29
C LYS A 34 5.68 9.18 -1.44
N LEU A 35 5.80 8.38 -2.49
CA LEU A 35 4.97 7.18 -2.70
C LEU A 35 5.24 6.14 -1.61
N GLN A 36 6.50 5.88 -1.28
CA GLN A 36 6.90 4.96 -0.23
C GLN A 36 6.36 5.39 1.14
N ASN A 37 6.47 6.67 1.50
CA ASN A 37 5.91 7.20 2.75
C ASN A 37 4.39 7.05 2.80
N LYS A 38 3.69 7.26 1.69
CA LYS A 38 2.24 7.05 1.62
C LYS A 38 1.87 5.59 1.83
N LEU A 39 2.59 4.68 1.18
CA LEU A 39 2.39 3.25 1.36
C LEU A 39 2.65 2.82 2.81
N HIS A 40 3.74 3.30 3.40
CA HIS A 40 4.09 3.04 4.79
C HIS A 40 2.99 3.49 5.76
N ASN A 41 2.37 4.65 5.53
CA ASN A 41 1.24 5.10 6.37
C ASN A 41 0.01 4.18 6.27
N VAL A 42 -0.24 3.58 5.10
CA VAL A 42 -1.32 2.60 4.94
C VAL A 42 -0.95 1.28 5.61
N ASP A 43 0.31 0.86 5.49
CA ASP A 43 0.84 -0.36 6.12
C ASP A 43 0.81 -0.26 7.66
N GLU A 44 1.22 0.88 8.24
CA GLU A 44 1.11 1.15 9.67
C GLU A 44 -0.34 1.15 10.15
N LYS A 45 -1.27 1.72 9.36
CA LYS A 45 -2.70 1.67 9.69
C LYS A 45 -3.24 0.24 9.62
N TYR A 46 -2.86 -0.51 8.60
CA TYR A 46 -3.23 -1.92 8.44
C TYR A 46 -2.72 -2.75 9.62
N GLN A 47 -1.42 -2.67 9.93
CA GLN A 47 -0.81 -3.30 11.11
C GLN A 47 -1.52 -2.90 12.39
N SER A 48 -1.78 -1.61 12.60
CA SER A 48 -2.46 -1.11 13.80
C SER A 48 -3.89 -1.63 13.92
N THR A 49 -4.64 -1.70 12.81
CA THR A 49 -5.99 -2.29 12.77
C THR A 49 -5.95 -3.78 13.08
N ILE A 50 -5.05 -4.55 12.46
CA ILE A 50 -4.84 -5.99 12.73
C ILE A 50 -4.43 -6.22 14.19
N LEU A 51 -3.54 -5.37 14.73
CA LEU A 51 -3.05 -5.47 16.11
C LEU A 51 -4.12 -5.11 17.14
N GLN A 52 -4.99 -4.13 16.86
CA GLN A 52 -6.15 -3.82 17.70
C GLN A 52 -7.16 -4.96 17.71
N ASP A 53 -7.25 -5.68 16.60
CA ASP A 53 -8.21 -6.76 16.37
C ASP A 53 -7.66 -8.14 16.68
N LYS A 54 -6.53 -8.25 17.40
CA LYS A 54 -5.85 -9.49 17.84
C LYS A 54 -6.70 -10.51 18.63
N GLN A 55 -7.98 -10.24 18.83
CA GLN A 55 -8.96 -11.19 19.37
C GLN A 55 -9.76 -11.92 18.27
N MET A 56 -9.60 -11.54 17.00
CA MET A 56 -10.22 -12.16 15.82
C MET A 56 -9.13 -12.88 15.02
N ASP A 57 -9.41 -14.09 14.57
CA ASP A 57 -8.48 -14.87 13.76
C ASP A 57 -8.16 -14.13 12.45
N PRO A 58 -6.88 -13.93 12.08
CA PRO A 58 -6.47 -13.20 10.87
C PRO A 58 -6.95 -13.87 9.57
N TYR A 59 -7.40 -15.13 9.64
CA TYR A 59 -7.99 -15.85 8.51
C TYR A 59 -9.49 -15.57 8.32
N GLU A 60 -10.15 -14.88 9.26
CA GLU A 60 -11.58 -14.55 9.19
C GLU A 60 -11.87 -13.12 8.73
N ILE A 61 -10.86 -12.31 8.40
CA ILE A 61 -11.06 -10.92 7.96
C ILE A 61 -11.28 -10.88 6.43
N PRO A 62 -12.53 -10.73 5.95
CA PRO A 62 -12.81 -10.66 4.52
C PRO A 62 -12.17 -9.41 3.91
N GLY A 63 -11.39 -9.61 2.85
CA GLY A 63 -10.67 -8.54 2.14
C GLY A 63 -9.25 -8.27 2.64
N GLU A 64 -8.81 -8.88 3.75
CA GLU A 64 -7.45 -8.77 4.25
C GLU A 64 -6.42 -9.30 3.24
N ALA A 65 -6.64 -10.51 2.72
CA ALA A 65 -5.78 -11.12 1.72
C ALA A 65 -5.64 -10.27 0.45
N GLN A 66 -6.71 -9.58 0.06
CA GLN A 66 -6.70 -8.66 -1.08
C GLN A 66 -5.81 -7.45 -0.77
N LEU A 67 -5.99 -6.85 0.40
CA LEU A 67 -5.21 -5.71 0.88
C LEU A 67 -3.71 -6.02 0.99
N SER A 68 -3.37 -7.18 1.57
CA SER A 68 -1.99 -7.64 1.69
C SER A 68 -1.36 -7.92 0.31
N ASN A 69 -2.11 -8.50 -0.61
CA ASN A 69 -1.64 -8.70 -1.97
C ASN A 69 -1.40 -7.37 -2.70
N GLU A 70 -2.32 -6.40 -2.56
CA GLU A 70 -2.15 -5.07 -3.15
C GLU A 70 -0.99 -4.29 -2.53
N LEU A 71 -0.82 -4.35 -1.20
CA LEU A 71 0.35 -3.78 -0.51
C LEU A 71 1.65 -4.33 -1.10
N ASN A 72 1.75 -5.65 -1.27
CA ASN A 72 2.93 -6.28 -1.86
C ASN A 72 3.18 -5.83 -3.30
N VAL A 73 2.15 -5.77 -4.14
CA VAL A 73 2.28 -5.32 -5.53
C VAL A 73 2.77 -3.87 -5.61
N ILE A 74 2.24 -2.99 -4.75
CA ILE A 74 2.66 -1.58 -4.73
C ILE A 74 4.08 -1.46 -4.16
N HIS A 75 4.43 -2.24 -3.14
CA HIS A 75 5.80 -2.30 -2.62
C HIS A 75 6.80 -2.71 -3.69
N ASP A 76 6.48 -3.74 -4.47
CA ASP A 76 7.32 -4.22 -5.56
C ASP A 76 7.46 -3.16 -6.68
N ALA A 77 6.36 -2.48 -7.02
CA ALA A 77 6.38 -1.38 -7.99
C ALA A 77 7.26 -0.21 -7.53
N ILE A 78 7.13 0.24 -6.27
CA ILE A 78 7.94 1.32 -5.69
C ILE A 78 9.41 0.89 -5.60
N SER A 79 9.68 -0.35 -5.20
CA SER A 79 11.04 -0.92 -5.14
C SER A 79 11.69 -0.96 -6.53
N THR A 80 10.92 -1.35 -7.55
CA THR A 80 11.35 -1.33 -8.94
C THR A 80 11.64 0.11 -9.39
N MET A 81 10.78 1.07 -9.06
CA MET A 81 11.00 2.48 -9.39
C MET A 81 12.27 3.01 -8.72
N LEU A 82 12.51 2.71 -7.44
CA LEU A 82 13.76 3.08 -6.74
C LEU A 82 14.99 2.53 -7.45
N ASN A 83 15.00 1.24 -7.78
CA ASN A 83 16.09 0.58 -8.51
C ASN A 83 16.33 1.16 -9.92
N ASN A 84 15.34 1.83 -10.54
CA ASN A 84 15.53 2.47 -11.84
C ASN A 84 16.12 3.89 -11.73
N ILE A 85 16.18 4.47 -10.54
CA ILE A 85 16.73 5.82 -10.29
C ILE A 85 18.14 5.75 -9.70
N GLU A 86 18.45 4.70 -8.93
CA GLU A 86 19.80 4.40 -8.40
C GLU A 86 20.72 3.79 -9.48
#